data_AF-A0A8S1DE25-F1
#
_entry.id   AF-A0A8S1DE25-F1
#
_cell.length_a   1.000
_cell.length_b   1.000
_cell.length_c   1.000
_cell.angle_alpha   90.00
_cell.angle_beta   90.00
_cell.angle_gamma   90.00
#
_symmetry.space_group_name_H-M   'P 1'
#
loop_
_entity.id
_entity.type
_entity.pdbx_description
1 polymer ?
#
loop_
_entity_poly.entity_id
_entity_poly.type
_entity_poly.pdbx_seq_one_letter_code
_entity_poly.pdbx_strand_id
1 'polypeptide(L)'
;MATCIEEPASNGGTQNANFKGDPFASKIDHKKVARVNHEINNLNMQEVKLRLQHRGGDDNGSVEVLRKRLKNLMVPNNKVDNRSQLLYYVVIDFEATCEEEKCNNYPHEIIEFPALLIDTKKREIVDQFHMYCKPEVNPKLSEFCTKLTGISQVS
;
A
#
# COMPACT_ATOMS: atom_id res chain seq x y z
N MET A 1 -23.38 6.95 15.52
CA MET A 1 -22.79 7.43 14.25
C MET A 1 -21.56 8.25 14.64
N ALA A 2 -20.35 7.82 14.29
CA ALA A 2 -19.15 8.60 14.61
C ALA A 2 -19.21 9.95 13.86
N THR A 3 -19.25 11.05 14.60
CA THR A 3 -19.39 12.39 14.02
C THR A 3 -18.01 13.00 13.88
N CYS A 4 -17.51 13.12 12.64
CA CYS A 4 -16.28 13.85 12.32
C CYS A 4 -16.62 15.32 12.06
N ILE A 5 -15.76 16.24 12.49
CA ILE A 5 -15.94 17.68 12.30
C ILE A 5 -15.13 18.07 11.05
N GLU A 6 -15.80 18.47 9.97
CA GLU A 6 -15.18 18.78 8.67
C GLU A 6 -14.75 20.26 8.54
N GLU A 7 -13.61 20.51 7.87
CA GLU A 7 -13.30 21.77 7.19
C GLU A 7 -13.33 21.58 5.66
N PRO A 8 -13.71 22.60 4.86
CA PRO A 8 -14.05 22.42 3.44
C PRO A 8 -12.82 22.37 2.52
N ALA A 9 -12.76 21.34 1.66
CA ALA A 9 -11.76 21.20 0.60
C ALA A 9 -12.12 22.00 -0.67
N SER A 10 -11.14 22.71 -1.23
CA SER A 10 -11.26 23.53 -2.45
C SER A 10 -11.16 22.70 -3.74
N ASN A 11 -12.08 22.96 -4.68
CA ASN A 11 -12.16 22.34 -6.01
C ASN A 11 -10.99 22.70 -6.94
N GLY A 12 -10.34 21.69 -7.52
CA GLY A 12 -9.40 21.85 -8.64
C GLY A 12 -9.66 20.82 -9.73
N GLY A 13 -10.34 21.22 -10.81
CA GLY A 13 -10.61 20.39 -11.98
C GLY A 13 -9.36 20.17 -12.85
N THR A 14 -9.28 19.03 -13.53
CA THR A 14 -8.27 18.78 -14.56
C THR A 14 -8.88 18.20 -15.83
N GLN A 15 -8.54 18.83 -16.96
CA GLN A 15 -8.99 18.48 -18.31
C GLN A 15 -8.18 17.30 -18.87
N ASN A 16 -8.86 16.43 -19.63
CA ASN A 16 -8.32 15.25 -20.29
C ASN A 16 -7.35 15.61 -21.43
N ALA A 17 -6.14 15.04 -21.42
CA ALA A 17 -5.22 15.05 -22.56
C ALA A 17 -5.14 13.67 -23.22
N ASN A 18 -5.44 13.65 -24.52
CA ASN A 18 -5.52 12.48 -25.40
C ASN A 18 -4.12 12.10 -25.92
N PHE A 19 -3.53 10.97 -25.49
CA PHE A 19 -2.23 10.49 -25.96
C PHE A 19 -2.37 9.41 -27.04
N LYS A 20 -1.99 9.75 -28.28
CA LYS A 20 -1.73 8.78 -29.36
C LYS A 20 -0.40 8.06 -29.08
N GLY A 21 -0.38 6.73 -29.21
CA GLY A 21 0.77 5.87 -28.89
C GLY A 21 2.05 6.17 -29.67
N ASP A 22 3.19 6.01 -29.00
CA ASP A 22 4.55 6.30 -29.48
C ASP A 22 5.07 5.22 -30.47
N PRO A 23 5.48 5.59 -31.69
CA PRO A 23 6.01 4.67 -32.70
C PRO A 23 7.42 4.09 -32.41
N PHE A 24 8.07 4.47 -31.30
CA PHE A 24 9.42 3.99 -30.93
C PHE A 24 9.47 2.87 -29.88
N ALA A 25 8.34 2.28 -29.50
CA ALA A 25 8.34 1.16 -28.55
C ALA A 25 9.10 -0.06 -29.11
N SER A 26 10.32 -0.31 -28.61
CA SER A 26 11.13 -1.47 -29.00
C SER A 26 10.37 -2.78 -28.75
N LYS A 27 10.35 -3.67 -29.75
CA LYS A 27 9.68 -4.98 -29.65
C LYS A 27 10.38 -5.84 -28.59
N ILE A 28 9.63 -6.32 -27.61
CA ILE A 28 10.14 -7.28 -26.60
C ILE A 28 10.46 -8.62 -27.28
N ASP A 29 11.66 -9.14 -27.00
CA ASP A 29 12.00 -10.54 -27.28
C ASP A 29 11.44 -11.46 -26.19
N HIS A 30 10.27 -12.02 -26.45
CA HIS A 30 9.57 -12.92 -25.53
C HIS A 30 10.36 -14.20 -25.20
N LYS A 31 11.23 -14.69 -26.09
CA LYS A 31 12.05 -15.89 -25.82
C LYS A 31 13.15 -15.56 -24.82
N LYS A 32 13.79 -14.40 -24.96
CA LYS A 32 14.77 -13.90 -23.99
C LYS A 32 14.13 -13.67 -22.62
N VAL A 33 12.94 -13.08 -22.58
CA VAL A 33 12.18 -12.89 -21.33
C VAL A 33 11.85 -14.22 -20.65
N ALA A 34 11.37 -15.21 -21.40
CA ALA A 34 11.06 -16.54 -20.86
C ALA A 34 12.31 -17.22 -20.26
N ARG A 35 13.45 -17.12 -20.94
CA ARG A 35 14.73 -17.64 -20.46
C ARG A 35 15.15 -16.99 -19.13
N VAL A 36 15.13 -15.65 -19.07
CA VAL A 36 15.48 -14.91 -17.84
C VAL A 36 14.55 -15.27 -16.68
N ASN A 37 13.23 -15.37 -16.95
CA ASN A 37 12.26 -15.78 -15.93
C ASN A 37 12.53 -17.19 -15.39
N HIS A 38 12.86 -18.13 -16.28
CA HIS A 38 13.21 -19.50 -15.90
C HIS A 38 14.48 -19.54 -15.06
N GLU A 39 15.53 -18.83 -15.48
CA GLU A 39 16.79 -18.73 -14.71
C GLU A 39 16.53 -18.19 -13.30
N ILE A 40 15.77 -17.10 -13.15
CA ILE A 40 15.47 -16.50 -11.84
C ILE A 40 14.66 -17.45 -10.94
N ASN A 41 13.74 -18.22 -11.52
CA ASN A 41 12.93 -19.19 -10.75
C ASN A 41 13.78 -20.29 -10.12
N ASN A 42 14.91 -20.64 -10.74
CA ASN A 42 15.80 -21.70 -10.28
C ASN A 42 16.88 -21.22 -9.29
N LEU A 43 17.01 -19.90 -9.07
CA LEU A 43 17.99 -19.37 -8.11
C LEU A 43 17.58 -19.65 -6.66
N ASN A 44 18.54 -19.95 -5.81
CA ASN A 44 18.34 -20.03 -4.37
C ASN A 44 18.30 -18.64 -3.71
N MET A 45 17.91 -18.58 -2.43
CA MET A 45 17.78 -17.33 -1.68
C MET A 45 19.05 -16.45 -1.72
N GLN A 46 20.22 -17.03 -1.50
CA GLN A 46 21.47 -16.28 -1.45
C GLN A 46 21.84 -15.70 -2.82
N GLU A 47 21.63 -16.48 -3.88
CA GLU A 47 21.88 -16.02 -5.25
C GLU A 47 20.95 -14.88 -5.65
N VAL A 48 19.66 -14.96 -5.28
CA VAL A 48 18.71 -13.88 -5.56
C VAL A 48 19.09 -12.61 -4.80
N LYS A 49 19.42 -12.71 -3.52
CA LYS A 49 19.86 -11.57 -2.70
C LYS A 49 21.12 -10.91 -3.26
N LEU A 50 22.14 -11.71 -3.58
CA LEU A 50 23.38 -11.22 -4.16
C LEU A 50 23.12 -10.45 -5.46
N ARG A 51 22.28 -11.00 -6.35
CA ARG A 51 21.91 -10.34 -7.62
C ARG A 51 21.08 -9.07 -7.42
N LEU A 52 20.26 -8.97 -6.37
CA LEU A 52 19.52 -7.76 -6.02
C LEU A 52 20.46 -6.68 -5.48
N GLN A 53 21.35 -7.03 -4.54
CA GLN A 53 22.33 -6.10 -3.96
C GLN A 53 23.23 -5.48 -5.03
N HIS A 54 23.77 -6.28 -5.96
CA HIS A 54 24.58 -5.78 -7.07
C HIS A 54 23.85 -4.81 -8.01
N ARG A 55 22.52 -4.80 -7.97
CA ARG A 55 21.66 -3.95 -8.79
C ARG A 55 21.00 -2.82 -7.99
N GLY A 56 21.37 -2.64 -6.71
CA GLY A 56 20.77 -1.65 -5.82
C GLY A 56 19.32 -1.94 -5.42
N GLY A 57 18.89 -3.20 -5.53
CA GLY A 57 17.55 -3.63 -5.11
C GLY A 57 17.53 -4.06 -3.64
N ASP A 58 16.43 -3.76 -2.95
CA ASP A 58 16.13 -4.28 -1.61
C ASP A 58 16.15 -5.82 -1.61
N ASP A 59 16.83 -6.43 -0.65
CA ASP A 59 17.06 -7.87 -0.50
C ASP A 59 16.32 -8.48 0.70
N ASN A 60 15.36 -7.74 1.28
CA ASN A 60 14.46 -8.21 2.32
C ASN A 60 13.18 -8.83 1.76
N GLY A 61 12.65 -9.82 2.50
CA GLY A 61 11.41 -10.54 2.18
C GLY A 61 11.62 -12.02 1.86
N SER A 62 10.52 -12.69 1.52
CA SER A 62 10.53 -14.10 1.11
C SER A 62 11.18 -14.28 -0.26
N VAL A 63 11.69 -15.49 -0.55
CA VAL A 63 12.35 -15.79 -1.84
C VAL A 63 11.46 -15.49 -3.05
N GLU A 64 10.14 -15.64 -2.89
CA GLU A 64 9.16 -15.33 -3.92
C GLU A 64 9.11 -13.81 -4.21
N VAL A 65 9.05 -12.97 -3.17
CA VAL A 65 9.10 -11.51 -3.28
C VAL A 65 10.40 -11.08 -3.94
N LEU A 66 11.53 -11.65 -3.52
CA LEU A 66 12.85 -11.33 -4.07
C LEU A 66 12.97 -11.73 -5.55
N ARG A 67 12.51 -12.92 -5.93
CA ARG A 67 12.49 -13.36 -7.34
C ARG A 67 11.61 -12.45 -8.19
N LYS A 68 10.43 -12.04 -7.70
CA LYS A 68 9.55 -11.10 -8.38
C LYS A 68 10.22 -9.73 -8.59
N ARG A 69 10.90 -9.23 -7.56
CA ARG A 69 11.66 -7.97 -7.62
C ARG A 69 12.79 -8.06 -8.65
N LEU A 70 13.56 -9.15 -8.64
CA LEU A 70 14.65 -9.37 -9.59
C LEU A 70 14.14 -9.49 -11.04
N LYS A 71 13.00 -10.16 -11.27
CA LYS A 71 12.34 -10.19 -12.58
C LYS A 71 11.97 -8.80 -13.06
N ASN A 72 11.36 -7.96 -12.20
CA ASN A 72 10.98 -6.60 -12.56
C ASN A 72 12.18 -5.71 -12.94
N LEU A 73 13.37 -5.99 -12.40
CA LEU A 73 14.61 -5.29 -12.76
C LEU A 73 15.26 -5.83 -14.05
N MET A 74 15.08 -7.12 -14.36
CA MET A 74 15.78 -7.80 -15.47
C MET A 74 14.94 -7.97 -16.73
N VAL A 75 13.62 -7.95 -16.61
CA VAL A 75 12.66 -8.16 -17.70
C VAL A 75 11.93 -6.84 -17.97
N PRO A 76 12.05 -6.26 -19.18
CA PRO A 76 11.22 -5.13 -19.58
C PRO A 76 9.75 -5.58 -19.55
N ASN A 77 8.95 -4.93 -18.72
CA ASN A 77 7.52 -5.23 -18.62
C ASN A 77 6.76 -4.24 -19.51
N ASN A 78 6.60 -4.51 -20.82
CA ASN A 78 5.71 -3.71 -21.69
C ASN A 78 4.24 -4.05 -21.47
N LYS A 79 3.84 -4.43 -20.25
CA LYS A 79 2.44 -4.26 -19.87
C LYS A 79 2.23 -2.75 -19.81
N VAL A 80 1.90 -2.17 -20.95
CA VAL A 80 1.26 -0.87 -21.02
C VAL A 80 0.00 -1.05 -20.20
N ASP A 81 0.06 -0.60 -18.95
CA ASP A 81 -1.09 -0.63 -18.08
C ASP A 81 -2.06 0.39 -18.65
N ASN A 82 -2.99 -0.06 -19.50
CA ASN A 82 -4.06 0.77 -20.07
C ASN A 82 -5.07 1.23 -19.00
N ARG A 83 -4.86 0.87 -17.73
CA ARG A 83 -5.56 1.50 -16.62
C ARG A 83 -4.95 2.88 -16.43
N SER A 84 -5.79 3.92 -16.43
CA SER A 84 -5.41 5.26 -15.97
C SER A 84 -4.68 5.09 -14.64
N GLN A 85 -3.38 5.36 -14.61
CA GLN A 85 -2.62 5.27 -13.37
C GLN A 85 -3.28 6.23 -12.39
N LEU A 86 -3.78 5.70 -11.26
CA LEU A 86 -4.32 6.52 -10.19
C LEU A 86 -3.24 7.52 -9.80
N LEU A 87 -3.58 8.81 -9.82
CA LEU A 87 -2.62 9.85 -9.48
C LEU A 87 -2.29 9.84 -7.98
N TYR A 88 -3.26 9.39 -7.18
CA TYR A 88 -3.14 9.32 -5.73
C TYR A 88 -3.68 7.99 -5.19
N TYR A 89 -3.05 7.50 -4.11
CA TYR A 89 -3.61 6.49 -3.22
C TYR A 89 -3.99 7.14 -1.89
N VAL A 90 -5.09 6.69 -1.29
CA VAL A 90 -5.39 6.97 0.13
C VAL A 90 -5.25 5.66 0.89
N VAL A 91 -4.33 5.61 1.84
CA VAL A 91 -4.09 4.46 2.71
C VAL A 91 -4.73 4.74 4.07
N ILE A 92 -5.59 3.85 4.54
CA ILE A 92 -6.34 3.97 5.79
C ILE A 92 -6.12 2.71 6.60
N ASP A 93 -5.86 2.87 7.90
CA ASP A 93 -5.67 1.77 8.85
C ASP A 93 -6.43 2.07 10.14
N PHE A 94 -7.66 1.56 10.27
CA PHE A 94 -8.51 1.88 11.42
C PHE A 94 -8.12 1.08 12.65
N GLU A 95 -8.08 1.74 13.80
CA GLU A 95 -8.16 1.06 15.10
C GLU A 95 -9.60 1.02 15.58
N ALA A 96 -9.97 -0.07 16.26
CA ALA A 96 -11.33 -0.28 16.76
C ALA A 96 -11.34 -0.76 18.22
N THR A 97 -12.47 -0.52 18.91
CA THR A 97 -12.74 -1.12 20.22
C THR A 97 -12.62 -2.65 20.14
N CYS A 98 -12.08 -3.29 21.17
CA CYS A 98 -11.99 -4.75 21.24
C CYS A 98 -11.90 -5.26 22.69
N GLU A 99 -12.05 -6.57 22.86
CA GLU A 99 -11.88 -7.29 24.13
C GLU A 99 -10.90 -8.46 23.96
N GLU A 100 -10.35 -8.94 25.07
CA GLU A 100 -9.40 -10.06 25.09
C GLU A 100 -10.05 -11.37 24.64
N GLU A 101 -11.27 -11.63 25.11
CA GLU A 101 -12.06 -12.76 24.65
C GLU A 101 -12.63 -12.47 23.26
N LYS A 102 -12.28 -13.32 22.29
CA LYS A 102 -12.81 -13.22 20.93
C LYS A 102 -14.28 -13.63 20.90
N CYS A 103 -15.16 -12.65 21.08
CA CYS A 103 -16.59 -12.81 20.84
C CYS A 103 -16.91 -12.40 19.39
N ASN A 104 -17.44 -13.33 18.58
CA ASN A 104 -17.78 -13.06 17.18
C ASN A 104 -18.81 -11.94 16.98
N ASN A 105 -19.55 -11.58 18.03
CA ASN A 105 -20.61 -10.57 17.98
C ASN A 105 -20.26 -9.29 18.76
N TYR A 106 -18.98 -9.09 19.11
CA TYR A 106 -18.57 -7.86 19.76
C TYR A 106 -18.82 -6.66 18.82
N PRO A 107 -19.57 -5.62 19.24
CA PRO A 107 -19.86 -4.48 18.40
C PRO A 107 -18.66 -3.53 18.37
N HIS A 108 -17.73 -3.80 17.45
CA HIS A 108 -16.55 -2.97 17.20
C HIS A 108 -16.94 -1.57 16.71
N GLU A 109 -16.28 -0.55 17.26
CA GLU A 109 -16.42 0.84 16.87
C GLU A 109 -15.04 1.41 16.53
N ILE A 110 -14.94 2.21 15.47
CA ILE A 110 -13.68 2.90 15.12
C ILE A 110 -13.32 3.87 16.24
N ILE A 111 -12.07 3.83 16.69
CA ILE A 111 -11.52 4.71 17.74
C ILE A 111 -10.32 5.52 17.26
N GLU A 112 -9.73 5.18 16.11
CA GLU A 112 -8.70 5.95 15.42
C GLU A 112 -8.91 5.88 13.91
N PHE A 113 -8.77 7.03 13.24
CA PHE A 113 -8.93 7.16 11.80
C PHE A 113 -7.71 7.89 11.20
N PRO A 114 -6.60 7.19 10.96
CA PRO A 114 -5.50 7.71 10.17
C PRO A 114 -5.75 7.52 8.67
N ALA A 115 -5.36 8.50 7.86
CA ALA A 115 -5.32 8.39 6.41
C ALA A 115 -4.07 9.07 5.84
N LEU A 116 -3.40 8.42 4.88
CA LEU A 116 -2.25 8.96 4.16
C LEU A 116 -2.56 9.10 2.68
N LEU A 117 -2.37 10.31 2.14
CA LEU A 117 -2.48 10.58 0.70
C LEU A 117 -1.10 10.43 0.06
N ILE A 118 -0.97 9.52 -0.89
CA ILE A 118 0.29 9.19 -1.57
C ILE A 118 0.20 9.59 -3.04
N ASP A 119 1.10 10.46 -3.51
CA ASP A 119 1.26 10.78 -4.93
C ASP A 119 2.02 9.65 -5.63
N THR A 120 1.40 9.01 -6.62
CA THR A 120 1.97 7.81 -7.28
C THR A 120 3.14 8.13 -8.21
N LYS A 121 3.23 9.37 -8.70
CA LYS A 121 4.32 9.82 -9.56
C LYS A 121 5.55 10.15 -8.74
N LYS A 122 5.38 10.89 -7.64
CA LYS A 122 6.47 11.27 -6.72
C LYS A 122 6.88 10.13 -5.80
N ARG A 123 5.95 9.20 -5.50
CA ARG A 123 6.09 8.14 -4.50
C ARG A 123 6.33 8.68 -3.09
N GLU A 124 5.61 9.76 -2.77
CA GLU A 124 5.73 10.49 -1.51
C GLU A 124 4.36 10.62 -0.87
N ILE A 125 4.34 10.65 0.46
CA ILE A 125 3.16 11.09 1.22
C ILE A 125 3.05 12.60 1.00
N VAL A 126 1.93 13.05 0.46
CA VAL A 126 1.67 14.47 0.16
C VAL A 126 0.67 15.10 1.11
N ASP A 127 -0.09 14.30 1.83
CA ASP A 127 -0.97 14.77 2.89
C ASP A 127 -1.24 13.65 3.91
N GLN A 128 -1.65 14.04 5.12
CA GLN A 128 -1.99 13.14 6.20
C GLN A 128 -3.18 13.67 6.99
N PHE A 129 -4.06 12.76 7.39
CA PHE A 129 -5.18 13.01 8.26
C PHE A 129 -5.11 12.05 9.43
N HIS A 130 -5.41 12.53 10.63
CA HIS A 130 -5.43 11.73 11.84
C HIS A 130 -6.47 12.27 12.81
N MET A 131 -7.39 11.42 13.23
CA MET A 131 -8.37 11.75 14.26
C MET A 131 -8.66 10.55 15.16
N TYR A 132 -8.89 10.83 16.45
CA TYR A 132 -9.52 9.89 17.35
C TYR A 132 -11.04 9.98 17.25
N CYS A 133 -11.69 8.82 17.37
CA CYS A 133 -13.14 8.72 17.35
C CYS A 133 -13.65 8.31 18.73
N LYS A 134 -14.72 8.96 19.21
CA LYS A 134 -15.35 8.60 20.49
C LYS A 134 -16.38 7.48 20.25
N PRO A 135 -16.21 6.28 20.84
CA PRO A 135 -17.21 5.22 20.76
C PRO A 135 -18.48 5.60 21.54
N GLU A 136 -19.65 5.22 21.02
CA GLU A 136 -20.96 5.51 21.61
C GLU A 136 -21.59 4.24 22.24
N VAL A 137 -21.36 3.07 21.66
CA VAL A 137 -21.92 1.80 22.13
C VAL A 137 -21.12 1.27 23.32
N ASN A 138 -19.79 1.28 23.22
CA ASN A 138 -18.86 0.93 24.28
C ASN A 138 -17.91 2.11 24.60
N PRO A 139 -18.38 3.17 25.31
CA PRO A 139 -17.59 4.39 25.52
C PRO A 139 -16.32 4.22 26.37
N LYS A 140 -16.19 3.10 27.08
CA LYS A 140 -15.04 2.77 27.92
C LYS A 140 -14.22 1.69 27.22
N LEU A 141 -12.98 2.02 26.87
CA LEU A 141 -12.05 1.06 26.29
C LEU A 141 -11.67 -0.02 27.32
N SER A 142 -11.54 -1.27 26.86
CA SER A 142 -11.01 -2.35 27.69
C SER A 142 -9.50 -2.16 27.93
N GLU A 143 -8.96 -2.77 28.99
CA GLU A 143 -7.51 -2.78 29.23
C GLU A 143 -6.75 -3.45 28.08
N PHE A 144 -7.31 -4.52 27.52
CA PHE A 144 -6.75 -5.22 26.37
C PHE A 144 -6.65 -4.29 25.15
N CYS A 145 -7.75 -3.59 24.82
CA CYS A 145 -7.79 -2.65 23.71
C CYS A 145 -6.78 -1.52 23.89
N THR A 146 -6.76 -0.90 25.07
CA THR A 146 -5.80 0.17 25.43
C THR A 146 -4.35 -0.29 25.27
N LYS A 147 -4.04 -1.53 25.68
CA LYS A 147 -2.68 -2.10 25.57
C LYS A 147 -2.32 -2.47 24.14
N LEU A 148 -3.28 -2.94 23.34
CA LEU A 148 -3.08 -3.37 21.97
C LEU A 148 -2.85 -2.18 21.04
N THR A 149 -3.69 -1.14 21.16
CA THR A 149 -3.66 0.03 20.27
C THR A 149 -2.81 1.17 20.82
N GLY A 150 -2.57 1.22 22.14
CA GLY A 150 -1.87 2.31 22.81
C GLY A 150 -2.73 3.55 23.09
N ILE A 151 -4.02 3.52 22.74
CA ILE A 151 -4.97 4.63 22.94
C ILE A 151 -5.44 4.65 24.39
N SER A 152 -5.18 5.75 25.10
CA SER A 152 -5.60 5.92 26.49
C SER A 152 -6.98 6.58 26.63
N GLN A 153 -7.70 6.18 27.67
CA GLN A 153 -8.95 6.85 28.07
C GLN A 153 -8.63 8.10 28.88
N VAL A 154 -9.10 9.26 28.42
CA VAL A 154 -9.13 10.49 29.23
C VAL A 154 -10.45 10.58 29.99
N SER A 155 -10.36 10.90 31.28
CA SER A 155 -11.48 11.02 32.22
C SER A 155 -12.30 12.29 31.99
#